data_AF-A0A6J4GYM0-F1
#
_entry.id   AF-A0A6J4GYM0-F1
#
_cell.length_a   1.000
_cell.length_b   1.000
_cell.length_c   1.000
_cell.angle_alpha   90.00
_cell.angle_beta   90.00
_cell.angle_gamma   90.00
#
_symmetry.space_group_name_H-M   'P 1'
#
loop_
_entity.id
_entity.type
_entity.pdbx_description
1 polymer ?
#
loop_
_entity_poly.entity_id
_entity_poly.type
_entity_poly.pdbx_seq_one_letter_code
_entity_poly.pdbx_strand_id
1 'polypeptide(L)'
;MFLGQTSGWHVTQSVFNFSFLYKNFNDLSGYCLLLGTFFSIQKLNDFYTTNNRNYLVVGLLPLFNIFLFQFISAPSPDVPVYIFSIILFFYFLENFKKPTPEVFYLIVILVLFLVYIKNTMLTFGIIPIILLTLHFKIFSKKLLIPILLTTLVISLFIIKNMIICGSPIFPSKSFNNLSMVYAIPDAIENFYYDSIKHYGYAVTAQQYNSMSSFHLFLKWLTLPKLHGLFNSLIIFLIILVPFFIYKFQNKKSLWILYIVMVLQLVLLFMTSPQYRFFMNFILFFSLFCFACLIQNKKIINSLLALSQVPVIIVLFISVNFNGFSNNTFMQKSSNFSISNIVFPHTNTKNNTNFITVKLGNLNYNSPINNDFFWGNGDGALPCVNKDQIEYFKKYFNTVPQMRTNDLKDGFYAKKLSGNE
;
A
#
# COMPACT_ATOMS: atom_id res chain seq x y z
N MET A 1 10.19 -15.99 1.52
CA MET A 1 8.83 -15.67 1.02
C MET A 1 8.34 -14.32 1.56
N PHE A 2 7.99 -14.19 2.85
CA PHE A 2 7.45 -12.94 3.41
C PHE A 2 8.41 -11.76 3.37
N LEU A 3 9.70 -12.01 3.60
CA LEU A 3 10.72 -10.97 3.46
C LEU A 3 10.67 -10.35 2.05
N GLY A 4 10.44 -11.13 0.99
CA GLY A 4 10.34 -10.61 -0.40
C GLY A 4 9.20 -9.60 -0.63
N GLN A 5 8.16 -9.63 0.21
CA GLN A 5 7.04 -8.67 0.13
C GLN A 5 7.35 -7.33 0.82
N THR A 6 8.51 -7.21 1.45
CA THR A 6 8.92 -6.00 2.16
C THR A 6 9.01 -4.82 1.18
N SER A 7 8.06 -3.89 1.30
CA SER A 7 8.12 -2.60 0.60
C SER A 7 9.32 -1.75 1.04
N GLY A 8 9.69 -0.78 0.20
CA GLY A 8 10.61 0.27 0.58
C GLY A 8 10.18 1.04 1.82
N TRP A 9 8.87 1.18 2.05
CA TRP A 9 8.35 1.85 3.26
C TRP A 9 8.71 1.12 4.55
N HIS A 10 8.66 -0.22 4.57
CA HIS A 10 9.05 -0.98 5.76
C HIS A 10 10.55 -0.82 6.07
N VAL A 11 11.39 -0.66 5.04
CA VAL A 11 12.83 -0.38 5.22
C VAL A 11 13.03 1.00 5.84
N THR A 12 12.34 2.02 5.31
CA THR A 12 12.36 3.36 5.92
C THR A 12 11.89 3.30 7.37
N GLN A 13 10.79 2.60 7.61
CA GLN A 13 10.21 2.48 8.93
C GLN A 13 11.11 1.72 9.91
N SER A 14 11.83 0.68 9.47
CA SER A 14 12.76 -0.04 10.34
C SER A 14 13.96 0.81 10.74
N VAL A 15 14.41 1.72 9.89
CA VAL A 15 15.48 2.68 10.21
C VAL A 15 14.99 3.74 11.21
N PHE A 16 13.77 4.25 11.02
CA PHE A 16 13.19 5.30 11.86
C PHE A 16 12.35 4.78 13.03
N ASN A 17 12.38 3.47 13.32
CA ASN A 17 11.69 2.91 14.47
C ASN A 17 12.46 3.13 15.78
N PHE A 18 13.72 3.58 15.76
CA PHE A 18 14.55 3.79 16.95
C PHE A 18 14.37 2.73 18.04
N SER A 19 14.28 1.45 17.65
CA SER A 19 13.90 0.34 18.55
C SER A 19 14.87 0.14 19.72
N PHE A 20 16.08 0.69 19.62
CA PHE A 20 17.06 0.76 20.69
C PHE A 20 16.69 1.74 21.82
N LEU A 21 15.82 2.73 21.56
CA LEU A 21 15.27 3.64 22.57
C LEU A 21 13.97 3.10 23.15
N TYR A 22 13.05 2.70 22.28
CA TYR A 22 11.75 2.15 22.68
C TYR A 22 11.20 1.22 21.60
N LYS A 23 10.80 0.01 22.02
CA LYS A 23 10.42 -1.08 21.11
C LYS A 23 9.13 -0.85 20.30
N ASN A 24 8.28 0.09 20.69
CA ASN A 24 6.98 0.32 20.06
C ASN A 24 6.93 1.59 19.17
N PHE A 25 8.07 2.23 18.89
CA PHE A 25 8.08 3.35 17.95
C PHE A 25 7.77 2.86 16.53
N ASN A 26 6.58 3.20 16.04
CA ASN A 26 6.06 2.74 14.74
C ASN A 26 5.05 3.76 14.16
N ASP A 27 5.41 5.03 14.26
CA ASP A 27 4.47 6.13 14.01
C ASP A 27 4.64 6.75 12.62
N LEU A 28 5.47 6.16 11.75
CA LEU A 28 5.82 6.76 10.46
C LEU A 28 4.59 6.93 9.55
N SER A 29 3.66 5.98 9.54
CA SER A 29 2.41 6.07 8.79
C SER A 29 1.50 7.19 9.33
N GLY A 30 1.40 7.31 10.66
CA GLY A 30 0.71 8.42 11.33
C GLY A 30 1.33 9.78 11.04
N TYR A 31 2.66 9.87 11.08
CA TYR A 31 3.40 11.07 10.72
C TYR A 31 3.18 11.46 9.25
N CYS A 32 3.16 10.49 8.34
CA CYS A 32 2.83 10.73 6.94
C CYS A 32 1.40 11.30 6.77
N LEU A 33 0.41 10.75 7.49
CA LEU A 33 -0.95 11.28 7.50
C LEU A 33 -1.01 12.71 8.07
N LEU A 34 -0.24 13.01 9.11
CA LEU A 34 -0.13 14.35 9.69
C LEU A 34 0.39 15.35 8.64
N LEU A 35 1.48 15.01 7.95
CA LEU A 35 2.03 15.85 6.87
C LEU A 35 1.03 16.05 5.73
N GLY A 36 0.33 14.99 5.32
CA GLY A 36 -0.72 15.08 4.31
C GLY A 36 -1.89 15.97 4.74
N THR A 37 -2.28 15.90 6.01
CA THR A 37 -3.33 16.75 6.60
C THR A 37 -2.88 18.21 6.66
N PHE A 38 -1.64 18.48 7.06
CA PHE A 38 -1.10 19.84 7.08
C PHE A 38 -1.03 20.44 5.68
N PHE A 39 -0.54 19.67 4.70
CA PHE A 39 -0.57 20.05 3.29
C PHE A 39 -1.99 20.36 2.81
N SER A 40 -2.95 19.52 3.18
CA SER A 40 -4.37 19.72 2.85
C SER A 40 -4.93 21.03 3.43
N ILE A 41 -4.65 21.33 4.70
CA ILE A 41 -5.07 22.59 5.34
C ILE A 41 -4.50 23.81 4.61
N GLN A 42 -3.22 23.77 4.22
CA GLN A 42 -2.62 24.84 3.42
C GLN A 42 -3.35 25.02 2.08
N LYS A 43 -3.66 23.92 1.38
CA LYS A 43 -4.41 23.99 0.11
C LYS A 43 -5.85 24.43 0.29
N LEU A 44 -6.49 24.09 1.40
CA LEU A 44 -7.82 24.61 1.71
C LEU A 44 -7.80 26.13 1.90
N ASN A 45 -6.76 26.67 2.56
CA ASN A 45 -6.58 28.11 2.70
C ASN A 45 -6.37 28.79 1.34
N ASP A 46 -5.51 28.22 0.49
CA ASP A 46 -5.29 28.70 -0.89
C ASP A 46 -6.57 28.65 -1.74
N PHE A 47 -7.45 27.67 -1.51
CA PHE A 47 -8.77 27.63 -2.16
C PHE A 47 -9.64 28.81 -1.73
N TYR A 48 -9.61 29.22 -0.46
CA TYR A 48 -10.43 30.36 -0.02
C TYR A 48 -9.99 31.71 -0.60
N THR A 49 -8.74 31.83 -1.06
CA THR A 49 -8.25 33.02 -1.75
C THR A 49 -8.43 32.93 -3.25
N THR A 50 -8.14 31.77 -3.86
CA THR A 50 -8.10 31.62 -5.33
C THR A 50 -9.38 31.07 -5.95
N ASN A 51 -10.27 30.46 -5.15
CA ASN A 51 -11.40 29.63 -5.61
C ASN A 51 -11.01 28.52 -6.60
N ASN A 52 -9.73 28.12 -6.68
CA ASN A 52 -9.31 27.06 -7.59
C ASN A 52 -9.71 25.69 -7.03
N ARG A 53 -10.58 24.98 -7.76
CA ARG A 53 -11.13 23.67 -7.37
C ARG A 53 -10.07 22.61 -7.10
N ASN A 54 -8.91 22.64 -7.77
CA ASN A 54 -7.86 21.64 -7.54
C ASN A 54 -7.32 21.72 -6.10
N TYR A 55 -7.23 22.92 -5.54
CA TYR A 55 -6.86 23.15 -4.15
C TYR A 55 -7.94 22.62 -3.20
N LEU A 56 -9.22 22.80 -3.55
CA LEU A 56 -10.33 22.24 -2.77
C LEU A 56 -10.30 20.71 -2.73
N VAL A 57 -10.06 20.03 -3.86
CA VAL A 57 -9.99 18.54 -3.90
C VAL A 57 -9.00 18.01 -2.86
N VAL A 58 -7.81 18.61 -2.80
CA VAL A 58 -6.77 18.24 -1.84
C VAL A 58 -7.14 18.71 -0.43
N GLY A 59 -7.70 19.92 -0.30
CA GLY A 59 -8.14 20.53 0.96
C GLY A 59 -9.22 19.75 1.69
N LEU A 60 -9.92 18.85 1.01
CA LEU A 60 -10.96 17.99 1.56
C LEU A 60 -10.45 16.62 2.00
N LEU A 61 -9.16 16.31 1.86
CA LEU A 61 -8.56 15.06 2.34
C LEU A 61 -8.93 14.70 3.79
N PRO A 62 -9.04 15.64 4.76
CA PRO A 62 -9.40 15.32 6.14
C PRO A 62 -10.79 14.67 6.30
N LEU A 63 -11.69 14.78 5.31
CA LEU A 63 -12.96 14.05 5.31
C LEU A 63 -12.75 12.53 5.36
N PHE A 64 -11.63 12.02 4.83
CA PHE A 64 -11.27 10.61 4.86
C PHE A 64 -10.44 10.21 6.08
N ASN A 65 -10.18 11.12 7.03
CA ASN A 65 -9.42 10.77 8.23
C ASN A 65 -10.10 9.66 9.04
N ILE A 66 -11.43 9.58 9.07
CA ILE A 66 -12.14 8.44 9.71
C ILE A 66 -11.68 7.07 9.19
N PHE A 67 -11.35 6.98 7.91
CA PHE A 67 -10.83 5.77 7.29
C PHE A 67 -9.31 5.64 7.52
N LEU A 68 -8.55 6.70 7.25
CA LEU A 68 -7.08 6.68 7.31
C LEU A 68 -6.56 6.46 8.74
N PHE A 69 -7.26 6.98 9.75
CA PHE A 69 -6.89 6.84 11.17
C PHE A 69 -6.90 5.39 11.65
N GLN A 70 -7.62 4.49 10.97
CA GLN A 70 -7.63 3.06 11.31
C GLN A 70 -6.30 2.36 10.98
N PHE A 71 -5.43 3.00 10.19
CA PHE A 71 -4.20 2.40 9.67
C PHE A 71 -2.92 3.10 10.16
N ILE A 72 -3.01 4.12 11.02
CA ILE A 72 -1.86 4.97 11.37
C ILE A 72 -0.79 4.25 12.19
N SER A 73 -1.18 3.26 12.99
CA SER A 73 -0.29 2.41 13.78
C SER A 73 0.11 1.13 13.03
N ALA A 74 -0.49 0.89 11.87
CA ALA A 74 -0.13 -0.26 11.05
C ALA A 74 1.18 0.05 10.30
N PRO A 75 2.16 -0.86 10.34
CA PRO A 75 3.36 -0.78 9.54
C PRO A 75 3.03 -1.12 8.07
N SER A 76 2.15 -0.34 7.43
CA SER A 76 1.60 -0.61 6.10
C SER A 76 2.05 0.45 5.10
N PRO A 77 2.44 0.06 3.88
CA PRO A 77 2.75 1.00 2.81
C PRO A 77 1.53 1.75 2.27
N ASP A 78 0.31 1.38 2.68
CA ASP A 78 -0.95 1.87 2.09
C ASP A 78 -1.18 3.37 2.36
N VAL A 79 -1.10 3.83 3.61
CA VAL A 79 -1.30 5.24 3.96
C VAL A 79 -0.33 6.16 3.21
N PRO A 80 0.99 5.90 3.20
CA PRO A 80 1.95 6.66 2.40
C PRO A 80 1.57 6.74 0.92
N VAL A 81 1.18 5.61 0.33
CA VAL A 81 0.76 5.60 -1.09
C VAL A 81 -0.42 6.52 -1.30
N TYR A 82 -1.42 6.51 -0.43
CA TYR A 82 -2.61 7.35 -0.57
C TYR A 82 -2.26 8.84 -0.46
N ILE A 83 -1.48 9.22 0.55
CA ILE A 83 -1.09 10.62 0.79
C ILE A 83 -0.21 11.15 -0.34
N PHE A 84 0.87 10.45 -0.69
CA PHE A 84 1.77 10.90 -1.74
C PHE A 84 1.13 10.87 -3.13
N SER A 85 0.17 9.97 -3.39
CA SER A 85 -0.62 10.02 -4.63
C SER A 85 -1.42 11.32 -4.75
N ILE A 86 -2.09 11.76 -3.69
CA ILE A 86 -2.89 13.00 -3.72
C ILE A 86 -1.98 14.22 -3.91
N ILE A 87 -0.81 14.25 -3.26
CA ILE A 87 0.20 15.29 -3.44
C ILE A 87 0.71 15.30 -4.89
N LEU A 88 1.05 14.13 -5.43
CA LEU A 88 1.46 13.97 -6.83
C LEU A 88 0.39 14.50 -7.80
N PHE A 89 -0.86 14.11 -7.60
CA PHE A 89 -1.97 14.54 -8.45
C PHE A 89 -2.17 16.05 -8.38
N PHE A 90 -2.04 16.66 -7.20
CA PHE A 90 -2.10 18.12 -7.06
C PHE A 90 -1.03 18.82 -7.90
N TYR A 91 0.24 18.45 -7.71
CA TYR A 91 1.34 19.08 -8.44
C TYR A 91 1.22 18.87 -9.95
N PHE A 92 0.80 17.68 -10.38
CA PHE A 92 0.51 17.39 -11.78
C PHE A 92 -0.59 18.29 -12.33
N LEU A 93 -1.73 18.41 -11.63
CA LEU A 93 -2.87 19.19 -12.11
C LEU A 93 -2.58 20.69 -12.20
N GLU A 94 -1.92 21.26 -11.19
CA GLU A 94 -1.62 22.69 -11.15
C GLU A 94 -0.52 23.09 -12.15
N ASN A 95 0.43 22.19 -12.39
CA ASN A 95 1.59 22.51 -13.23
C ASN A 95 1.50 21.92 -14.64
N PHE A 96 0.40 21.27 -15.01
CA PHE A 96 0.26 20.61 -16.31
C PHE A 96 0.55 21.52 -17.52
N LYS A 97 0.07 22.77 -17.49
CA LYS A 97 0.17 23.69 -18.63
C LYS A 97 1.49 24.45 -18.69
N LYS A 98 2.07 24.78 -17.53
CA LYS A 98 3.30 25.59 -17.42
C LYS A 98 4.21 24.98 -16.34
N PRO A 99 4.72 23.76 -16.55
CA PRO A 99 5.52 23.12 -15.53
C PRO A 99 6.92 23.75 -15.48
N THR A 100 7.44 23.93 -14.28
CA THR A 100 8.85 24.28 -14.09
C THR A 100 9.70 23.00 -13.96
N PRO A 101 11.00 23.07 -14.24
CA PRO A 101 11.91 21.94 -14.05
C PRO A 101 11.93 21.40 -12.61
N GLU A 102 11.80 22.27 -11.62
CA GLU A 102 11.81 21.91 -10.20
C GLU A 102 10.56 21.09 -9.85
N VAL A 103 9.39 21.50 -10.35
CA VAL A 103 8.15 20.73 -10.17
C VAL A 103 8.21 19.41 -10.94
N PHE A 104 8.81 19.38 -12.14
CA PHE A 104 9.02 18.14 -12.87
C PHE A 104 9.90 17.17 -12.08
N TYR A 105 10.99 17.64 -11.46
CA TYR A 105 11.83 16.81 -10.59
C TYR A 105 11.05 16.29 -9.39
N LEU A 106 10.25 17.14 -8.74
CA LEU A 106 9.38 16.71 -7.63
C LEU A 106 8.41 15.61 -8.08
N ILE A 107 7.77 15.74 -9.24
CA ILE A 107 6.86 14.72 -9.79
C ILE A 107 7.60 13.41 -10.05
N VAL A 108 8.81 13.46 -10.65
CA VAL A 108 9.65 12.28 -10.85
C VAL A 108 9.99 11.61 -9.52
N ILE A 109 10.43 12.38 -8.51
CA ILE A 109 10.77 11.88 -7.18
C ILE A 109 9.56 11.21 -6.53
N LEU A 110 8.38 11.86 -6.55
CA LEU A 110 7.16 11.31 -5.98
C LEU A 110 6.73 10.01 -6.66
N VAL A 111 6.81 9.94 -7.99
CA VAL A 111 6.49 8.71 -8.74
C VAL A 111 7.48 7.59 -8.43
N LEU A 112 8.77 7.87 -8.45
CA LEU A 112 9.80 6.89 -8.12
C LEU A 112 9.64 6.37 -6.69
N PHE A 113 9.34 7.26 -5.74
CA PHE A 113 9.11 6.89 -4.35
C PHE A 113 7.85 6.03 -4.20
N LEU A 114 6.76 6.38 -4.87
CA LEU A 114 5.52 5.58 -4.87
C LEU A 114 5.73 4.18 -5.45
N VAL A 115 6.50 4.05 -6.54
CA VAL A 115 6.87 2.74 -7.12
C VAL A 115 7.77 1.95 -6.17
N TYR A 116 8.74 2.60 -5.52
CA TYR A 116 9.62 1.98 -4.53
C TYR A 116 8.85 1.46 -3.30
N ILE A 117 7.82 2.20 -2.86
CA ILE A 117 6.91 1.75 -1.81
C ILE A 117 6.04 0.61 -2.32
N LYS A 118 5.51 0.69 -3.55
CA LYS A 118 4.54 -0.29 -4.04
C LYS A 118 4.57 -0.42 -5.55
N ASN A 119 4.91 -1.62 -6.02
CA ASN A 119 5.01 -1.94 -7.44
C ASN A 119 3.69 -1.71 -8.21
N THR A 120 2.54 -1.79 -7.55
CA THR A 120 1.24 -1.51 -8.18
C THR A 120 1.09 -0.04 -8.64
N MET A 121 1.95 0.86 -8.17
CA MET A 121 2.00 2.27 -8.60
C MET A 121 2.78 2.48 -9.91
N LEU A 122 3.24 1.41 -10.57
CA LEU A 122 3.99 1.51 -11.84
C LEU A 122 3.24 2.32 -12.91
N THR A 123 1.90 2.28 -12.92
CA THR A 123 1.07 3.08 -13.83
C THR A 123 1.29 4.59 -13.69
N PHE A 124 1.76 5.05 -12.53
CA PHE A 124 2.06 6.47 -12.30
C PHE A 124 3.29 6.94 -13.08
N GLY A 125 4.15 6.03 -13.54
CA GLY A 125 5.27 6.32 -14.45
C GLY A 125 4.83 7.07 -15.72
N ILE A 126 3.58 6.90 -16.14
CA ILE A 126 2.99 7.58 -17.28
C ILE A 126 2.93 9.11 -17.06
N ILE A 127 2.75 9.58 -15.83
CA ILE A 127 2.58 11.00 -15.51
C ILE A 127 3.82 11.84 -15.92
N PRO A 128 5.04 11.56 -15.42
CA PRO A 128 6.22 12.30 -15.84
C PRO A 128 6.56 12.09 -17.32
N ILE A 129 6.27 10.91 -17.89
CA ILE A 129 6.46 10.67 -19.32
C ILE A 129 5.58 11.61 -20.15
N ILE A 130 4.30 11.76 -19.80
CA ILE A 130 3.38 12.68 -20.51
C ILE A 130 3.82 14.14 -20.34
N LEU A 131 4.27 14.56 -19.15
CA LEU A 131 4.81 15.90 -18.97
C LEU A 131 6.05 16.14 -19.83
N LEU A 132 6.94 15.15 -19.91
CA LEU A 132 8.14 15.20 -20.73
C LEU A 132 7.80 15.32 -22.21
N THR A 133 6.85 14.53 -22.72
CA THR A 133 6.46 14.57 -24.14
C THR A 133 5.78 15.89 -24.51
N LEU A 134 4.88 16.39 -23.66
CA LEU A 134 4.17 17.65 -23.92
C LEU A 134 5.09 18.88 -23.85
N HIS A 135 6.10 18.87 -22.97
CA HIS A 135 6.99 20.00 -22.71
C HIS A 135 8.46 19.68 -23.04
N PHE A 136 8.67 18.85 -24.07
CA PHE A 136 9.98 18.30 -24.41
C PHE A 136 11.08 19.35 -24.58
N LYS A 137 10.76 20.49 -25.21
CA LYS A 137 11.71 21.60 -25.42
C LYS A 137 12.28 22.16 -24.10
N ILE A 138 11.49 22.14 -23.03
CA ILE A 138 11.88 22.67 -21.72
C ILE A 138 12.72 21.63 -20.97
N PHE A 139 12.28 20.36 -21.00
CA PHE A 139 12.87 19.33 -20.14
C PHE A 139 14.03 18.55 -20.76
N SER A 140 14.13 18.45 -22.08
CA SER A 140 15.18 17.65 -22.75
C SER A 140 16.59 18.04 -22.32
N LYS A 141 16.84 19.34 -22.07
CA LYS A 141 18.12 19.88 -21.59
C LYS A 141 18.40 19.64 -20.10
N LYS A 142 17.42 19.13 -19.36
CA LYS A 142 17.39 19.04 -17.89
C LYS A 142 17.12 17.61 -17.39
N LEU A 143 17.31 16.60 -18.26
CA LEU A 143 17.00 15.19 -17.99
C LEU A 143 18.03 14.44 -17.14
N LEU A 144 19.25 14.96 -17.00
CA LEU A 144 20.32 14.26 -16.29
C LEU A 144 19.92 13.88 -14.86
N ILE A 145 19.35 14.82 -14.09
CA ILE A 145 18.91 14.57 -12.72
C ILE A 145 17.79 13.50 -12.67
N PRO A 146 16.67 13.63 -13.41
CA PRO A 146 15.65 12.59 -13.50
C PRO A 146 16.19 11.20 -13.86
N ILE A 147 17.12 11.12 -14.82
CA ILE A 147 17.73 9.86 -15.25
C ILE A 147 18.55 9.25 -14.10
N LEU A 148 19.45 10.03 -13.50
CA LEU A 148 20.27 9.58 -12.38
C LEU A 148 19.42 9.09 -11.20
N LEU A 149 18.36 9.83 -10.84
CA LEU A 149 17.42 9.44 -9.79
C LEU A 149 16.67 8.16 -10.13
N THR A 150 16.20 8.03 -11.37
CA THR A 150 15.50 6.82 -11.84
C THR A 150 16.42 5.61 -11.79
N THR A 151 17.64 5.73 -12.30
CA THR A 151 18.65 4.67 -12.26
C THR A 151 18.99 4.28 -10.82
N LEU A 152 19.19 5.27 -9.94
CA LEU A 152 19.48 5.03 -8.53
C LEU A 152 18.33 4.26 -7.84
N VAL A 153 17.08 4.72 -7.99
CA VAL A 153 15.94 4.08 -7.34
C VAL A 153 15.68 2.67 -7.88
N ILE A 154 15.81 2.46 -9.19
CA ILE A 154 15.70 1.12 -9.79
C ILE A 154 16.82 0.21 -9.27
N SER A 155 18.05 0.72 -9.20
CA SER A 155 19.19 -0.03 -8.65
C SER A 155 18.94 -0.42 -7.19
N LEU A 156 18.51 0.52 -6.34
CA LEU A 156 18.17 0.26 -4.94
C LEU A 156 17.02 -0.76 -4.81
N PHE A 157 16.00 -0.67 -5.66
CA PHE A 157 14.90 -1.63 -5.68
C PHE A 157 15.39 -3.05 -6.00
N ILE A 158 16.22 -3.20 -7.03
CA ILE A 158 16.80 -4.49 -7.43
C ILE A 158 17.72 -5.03 -6.33
N ILE A 159 18.68 -4.22 -5.85
CA ILE A 159 19.60 -4.60 -4.78
C ILE A 159 18.84 -5.08 -3.54
N LYS A 160 17.81 -4.33 -3.13
CA LYS A 160 16.95 -4.68 -1.99
C LYS A 160 16.29 -6.05 -2.21
N ASN A 161 15.68 -6.30 -3.36
CA ASN A 161 15.03 -7.61 -3.61
C ASN A 161 16.06 -8.75 -3.71
N MET A 162 17.22 -8.51 -4.33
CA MET A 162 18.29 -9.49 -4.42
C MET A 162 18.78 -9.92 -3.03
N ILE A 163 19.01 -8.97 -2.12
CA ILE A 163 19.41 -9.26 -0.73
C ILE A 163 18.33 -10.03 0.02
N ILE A 164 17.06 -9.62 -0.12
CA ILE A 164 15.95 -10.08 0.71
C ILE A 164 15.40 -11.45 0.28
N CYS A 165 15.27 -11.67 -1.03
CA CYS A 165 14.61 -12.87 -1.56
C CYS A 165 15.38 -13.55 -2.70
N GLY A 166 16.58 -13.07 -3.03
CA GLY A 166 17.43 -13.68 -4.06
C GLY A 166 16.93 -13.48 -5.49
N SER A 167 15.92 -12.64 -5.72
CA SER A 167 15.34 -12.38 -7.04
C SER A 167 15.32 -10.87 -7.31
N PRO A 168 15.58 -10.41 -8.55
CA PRO A 168 15.72 -8.98 -8.84
C PRO A 168 14.39 -8.22 -8.75
N ILE A 169 13.27 -8.86 -9.12
CA ILE A 169 11.94 -8.24 -9.14
C ILE A 169 10.93 -9.20 -8.51
N PHE A 170 10.71 -9.15 -7.20
CA PHE A 170 9.70 -9.99 -6.56
C PHE A 170 8.31 -9.31 -6.57
N PRO A 171 7.19 -10.04 -6.78
CA PRO A 171 7.04 -11.48 -7.04
C PRO A 171 7.00 -11.83 -8.55
N SER A 172 7.70 -11.06 -9.40
CA SER A 172 7.74 -11.34 -10.83
C SER A 172 8.84 -12.36 -11.14
N LYS A 173 8.53 -13.32 -12.01
CA LYS A 173 9.52 -14.27 -12.54
C LYS A 173 10.39 -13.69 -13.65
N SER A 174 10.21 -12.42 -13.97
CA SER A 174 11.08 -11.75 -14.92
C SER A 174 12.51 -11.80 -14.36
N PHE A 175 13.45 -12.33 -15.16
CA PHE A 175 14.88 -12.41 -14.84
C PHE A 175 15.31 -13.51 -13.83
N ASN A 176 14.66 -14.69 -13.83
CA ASN A 176 15.12 -15.84 -13.04
C ASN A 176 16.60 -16.22 -13.26
N ASN A 177 17.17 -15.96 -14.44
CA ASN A 177 18.59 -16.24 -14.71
C ASN A 177 19.57 -15.42 -13.85
N LEU A 178 19.11 -14.31 -13.26
CA LEU A 178 19.89 -13.46 -12.37
C LEU A 178 19.62 -13.77 -10.89
N SER A 179 18.88 -14.83 -10.58
CA SER A 179 18.55 -15.20 -9.21
C SER A 179 19.77 -15.76 -8.46
N MET A 180 19.78 -15.54 -7.14
CA MET A 180 20.82 -16.01 -6.24
C MET A 180 20.56 -17.45 -5.78
N VAL A 181 21.60 -18.13 -5.29
CA VAL A 181 21.51 -19.52 -4.80
C VAL A 181 20.52 -19.69 -3.63
N TYR A 182 20.29 -18.63 -2.86
CA TYR A 182 19.36 -18.61 -1.73
C TYR A 182 17.95 -18.10 -2.11
N ALA A 183 17.66 -17.95 -3.40
CA ALA A 183 16.36 -17.48 -3.87
C ALA A 183 15.22 -18.41 -3.41
N ILE A 184 14.02 -17.83 -3.31
CA ILE A 184 12.82 -18.59 -2.98
C ILE A 184 12.57 -19.61 -4.11
N PRO A 185 12.34 -20.90 -3.81
CA PRO A 185 12.03 -21.88 -4.85
C PRO A 185 10.78 -21.51 -5.65
N ASP A 186 10.82 -21.69 -6.97
CA ASP A 186 9.74 -21.33 -7.90
C ASP A 186 8.38 -21.90 -7.48
N ALA A 187 8.34 -23.14 -6.98
CA ALA A 187 7.10 -23.77 -6.53
C ALA A 187 6.40 -23.00 -5.39
N ILE A 188 7.18 -22.47 -4.45
CA ILE A 188 6.68 -21.68 -3.31
C ILE A 188 6.24 -20.30 -3.77
N GLU A 189 6.99 -19.69 -4.69
CA GLU A 189 6.60 -18.40 -5.28
C GLU A 189 5.30 -18.50 -6.09
N ASN A 190 5.13 -19.57 -6.88
CA ASN A 190 3.89 -19.84 -7.63
C ASN A 190 2.69 -19.98 -6.72
N PHE A 191 2.85 -20.84 -5.70
CA PHE A 191 1.82 -21.03 -4.69
C PHE A 191 1.40 -19.71 -4.06
N TYR A 192 2.36 -18.83 -3.77
CA TYR A 192 2.05 -17.51 -3.23
C TYR A 192 1.22 -16.66 -4.17
N TYR A 193 1.69 -16.52 -5.41
CA TYR A 193 1.09 -15.65 -6.40
C TYR A 193 -0.35 -16.09 -6.71
N ASP A 194 -0.53 -17.39 -6.92
CA ASP A 194 -1.84 -17.99 -7.17
C ASP A 194 -2.75 -17.83 -5.96
N SER A 195 -2.23 -18.04 -4.74
CA SER A 195 -2.99 -17.84 -3.50
C SER A 195 -3.50 -16.41 -3.35
N ILE A 196 -2.67 -15.39 -3.63
CA ILE A 196 -3.08 -13.99 -3.59
C ILE A 196 -4.17 -13.70 -4.63
N LYS A 197 -4.01 -14.26 -5.83
CA LYS A 197 -4.94 -14.05 -6.95
C LYS A 197 -6.30 -14.64 -6.64
N HIS A 198 -6.34 -15.89 -6.20
CA HIS A 198 -7.56 -16.59 -5.79
C HIS A 198 -8.23 -15.89 -4.59
N TYR A 199 -7.43 -15.48 -3.61
CA TYR A 199 -7.92 -14.74 -2.43
C TYR A 199 -8.61 -13.42 -2.82
N GLY A 200 -8.10 -12.71 -3.83
CA GLY A 200 -8.72 -11.46 -4.30
C GLY A 200 -10.16 -11.64 -4.81
N TYR A 201 -10.50 -12.82 -5.32
CA TYR A 201 -11.86 -13.17 -5.76
C TYR A 201 -12.66 -13.96 -4.69
N ALA A 202 -12.04 -14.28 -3.56
CA ALA A 202 -12.58 -15.18 -2.53
C ALA A 202 -13.07 -16.53 -3.10
N VAL A 203 -12.25 -17.14 -3.96
CA VAL A 203 -12.52 -18.43 -4.60
C VAL A 203 -11.39 -19.43 -4.34
N THR A 204 -11.68 -20.71 -4.47
CA THR A 204 -10.65 -21.76 -4.48
C THR A 204 -9.93 -21.81 -5.83
N ALA A 205 -8.77 -22.46 -5.89
CA ALA A 205 -8.04 -22.65 -7.16
C ALA A 205 -8.88 -23.39 -8.22
N GLN A 206 -9.67 -24.40 -7.80
CA GLN A 206 -10.57 -25.14 -8.70
C GLN A 206 -11.68 -24.24 -9.26
N GLN A 207 -12.29 -23.41 -8.42
CA GLN A 207 -13.31 -22.46 -8.84
C GLN A 207 -12.73 -21.37 -9.76
N TYR A 208 -11.54 -20.88 -9.44
CA TYR A 208 -10.88 -19.86 -10.26
C TYR A 208 -10.64 -20.36 -11.70
N ASN A 209 -10.17 -21.60 -11.84
CA ASN A 209 -9.87 -22.19 -13.14
C ASN A 209 -11.11 -22.57 -13.95
N SER A 210 -12.26 -22.80 -13.31
CA SER A 210 -13.51 -23.16 -13.98
C SER A 210 -14.40 -21.96 -14.33
N MET A 211 -14.23 -20.82 -13.65
CA MET A 211 -15.02 -19.62 -13.90
C MET A 211 -14.49 -18.81 -15.08
N SER A 212 -15.41 -18.27 -15.90
CA SER A 212 -15.03 -17.30 -16.92
C SER A 212 -14.69 -15.94 -16.29
N SER A 213 -13.92 -15.11 -17.02
CA SER A 213 -13.52 -13.77 -16.55
C SER A 213 -14.72 -12.90 -16.15
N PHE A 214 -15.86 -13.05 -16.82
CA PHE A 214 -17.09 -12.33 -16.49
C PHE A 214 -17.70 -12.79 -15.16
N HIS A 215 -17.73 -14.11 -14.91
CA HIS A 215 -18.19 -14.64 -13.62
C HIS A 215 -17.27 -14.23 -12.47
N LEU A 216 -15.95 -14.23 -12.70
CA LEU A 216 -14.97 -13.71 -11.74
C LEU A 216 -15.21 -12.23 -11.44
N PHE A 217 -15.49 -11.41 -12.47
CA PHE A 217 -15.83 -9.99 -12.30
C PHE A 217 -17.10 -9.80 -11.47
N LEU A 218 -18.19 -10.53 -11.78
CA LEU A 218 -19.43 -10.46 -10.99
C LEU A 218 -19.22 -10.91 -9.55
N LYS A 219 -18.43 -11.98 -9.35
CA LYS A 219 -18.07 -12.47 -8.01
C LYS A 219 -17.28 -11.42 -7.23
N TRP A 220 -16.31 -10.78 -7.86
CA TRP A 220 -15.52 -9.69 -7.28
C TRP A 220 -16.40 -8.51 -6.87
N LEU A 221 -17.34 -8.10 -7.73
CA LEU A 221 -18.28 -7.01 -7.44
C LEU A 221 -19.20 -7.33 -6.26
N THR A 222 -19.65 -8.59 -6.15
CA THR A 222 -20.61 -9.08 -5.14
C THR A 222 -19.95 -9.64 -3.87
N LEU A 223 -18.65 -9.37 -3.66
CA LEU A 223 -17.98 -9.78 -2.42
C LEU A 223 -18.68 -9.17 -1.19
N PRO A 224 -18.75 -9.89 -0.07
CA PRO A 224 -19.49 -9.40 1.10
C PRO A 224 -18.83 -8.16 1.72
N LYS A 225 -19.68 -7.32 2.34
CA LYS A 225 -19.30 -6.19 3.20
C LYS A 225 -18.40 -5.15 2.49
N LEU A 226 -17.37 -4.65 3.17
CA LEU A 226 -16.50 -3.58 2.65
C LEU A 226 -15.84 -3.92 1.31
N HIS A 227 -15.54 -5.20 1.04
CA HIS A 227 -14.94 -5.60 -0.23
C HIS A 227 -15.88 -5.28 -1.41
N GLY A 228 -17.12 -5.78 -1.42
CA GLY A 228 -18.06 -5.48 -2.50
C GLY A 228 -18.47 -4.00 -2.54
N LEU A 229 -18.56 -3.33 -1.39
CA LEU A 229 -18.87 -1.90 -1.33
C LEU A 229 -17.81 -1.08 -2.07
N PHE A 230 -16.53 -1.28 -1.76
CA PHE A 230 -15.46 -0.55 -2.43
C PHE A 230 -15.28 -1.00 -3.89
N ASN A 231 -15.44 -2.29 -4.20
CA ASN A 231 -15.40 -2.78 -5.58
C ASN A 231 -16.50 -2.13 -6.44
N SER A 232 -17.71 -2.01 -5.90
CA SER A 232 -18.83 -1.32 -6.55
C SER A 232 -18.57 0.19 -6.69
N LEU A 233 -17.99 0.81 -5.66
CA LEU A 233 -17.60 2.21 -5.70
C LEU A 233 -16.54 2.49 -6.78
N ILE A 234 -15.60 1.58 -7.00
CA ILE A 234 -14.61 1.67 -8.09
C ILE A 234 -15.30 1.75 -9.45
N ILE A 235 -16.21 0.81 -9.74
CA ILE A 235 -16.93 0.78 -11.02
C ILE A 235 -17.83 2.00 -11.17
N PHE A 236 -18.51 2.40 -10.09
CA PHE A 236 -19.32 3.62 -10.07
C PHE A 236 -18.49 4.86 -10.41
N LEU A 237 -17.31 5.03 -9.79
CA LEU A 237 -16.42 6.15 -10.07
C LEU A 237 -15.90 6.13 -11.52
N ILE A 238 -15.56 4.96 -12.06
CA ILE A 238 -15.13 4.86 -13.47
C ILE A 238 -16.21 5.37 -14.43
N ILE A 239 -17.47 5.08 -14.16
CA ILE A 239 -18.59 5.53 -15.00
C ILE A 239 -18.91 7.02 -14.74
N LEU A 240 -18.87 7.45 -13.48
CA LEU A 240 -19.29 8.79 -13.06
C LEU A 240 -18.25 9.88 -13.40
N VAL A 241 -16.97 9.59 -13.20
CA VAL A 241 -15.88 10.58 -13.31
C VAL A 241 -15.80 11.24 -14.69
N PRO A 242 -15.89 10.52 -15.83
CA PRO A 242 -15.92 11.12 -17.16
C PRO A 242 -16.98 12.22 -17.32
N PHE A 243 -18.19 11.97 -16.80
CA PHE A 243 -19.27 12.95 -16.82
C PHE A 243 -18.93 14.19 -16.00
N PHE A 244 -18.37 14.02 -14.80
CA PHE A 244 -17.95 15.14 -13.96
C PHE A 244 -16.79 15.93 -14.56
N ILE A 245 -15.80 15.26 -15.15
CA ILE A 245 -14.70 15.92 -15.86
C ILE A 245 -15.30 16.74 -17.00
N TYR A 246 -16.10 16.14 -17.88
CA TYR A 246 -16.68 16.83 -19.03
C TYR A 246 -17.55 18.03 -18.62
N LYS A 247 -18.45 17.86 -17.64
CA LYS A 247 -19.41 18.89 -17.23
C LYS A 247 -18.78 20.06 -16.46
N PHE A 248 -17.82 19.80 -15.56
CA PHE A 248 -17.39 20.82 -14.59
C PHE A 248 -16.04 21.47 -14.87
N GLN A 249 -15.07 20.79 -15.49
CA GLN A 249 -13.72 21.33 -15.67
C GLN A 249 -13.12 21.12 -17.08
N ASN A 250 -13.45 19.99 -17.72
CA ASN A 250 -12.96 19.51 -19.00
C ASN A 250 -11.45 19.74 -19.26
N LYS A 251 -10.62 19.52 -18.22
CA LYS A 251 -9.16 19.70 -18.31
C LYS A 251 -8.50 18.43 -18.82
N LYS A 252 -7.59 18.56 -19.80
CA LYS A 252 -6.77 17.45 -20.31
C LYS A 252 -6.01 16.71 -19.19
N SER A 253 -5.52 17.43 -18.19
CA SER A 253 -4.82 16.84 -17.05
C SER A 253 -5.71 15.89 -16.22
N LEU A 254 -6.98 16.22 -16.02
CA LEU A 254 -7.93 15.32 -15.33
C LEU A 254 -8.25 14.08 -16.17
N TRP A 255 -8.39 14.23 -17.50
CA TRP A 255 -8.55 13.09 -18.39
C TRP A 255 -7.35 12.15 -18.37
N ILE A 256 -6.12 12.69 -18.26
CA ILE A 256 -4.91 11.88 -18.10
C ILE A 256 -4.96 11.10 -16.79
N LEU A 257 -5.30 11.73 -15.66
CA LEU A 257 -5.45 11.01 -14.39
C LEU A 257 -6.54 9.92 -14.47
N TYR A 258 -7.64 10.18 -15.18
CA TYR A 258 -8.68 9.19 -15.43
C TYR A 258 -8.15 8.00 -16.24
N ILE A 259 -7.34 8.24 -17.29
CA ILE A 259 -6.69 7.16 -18.05
C ILE A 259 -5.75 6.35 -17.16
N VAL A 260 -4.93 7.00 -16.32
CA VAL A 260 -4.05 6.31 -15.36
C VAL A 260 -4.87 5.46 -14.38
N MET A 261 -6.03 5.96 -13.94
CA MET A 261 -6.97 5.19 -13.13
C MET A 261 -7.48 3.92 -13.83
N VAL A 262 -7.92 4.03 -15.08
CA VAL A 262 -8.37 2.87 -15.87
C VAL A 262 -7.22 1.87 -16.07
N LEU A 263 -6.01 2.33 -16.37
CA LEU A 263 -4.84 1.46 -16.51
C LEU A 263 -4.50 0.75 -15.19
N GLN A 264 -4.61 1.44 -14.06
CA GLN A 264 -4.39 0.82 -12.75
C GLN A 264 -5.46 -0.23 -12.43
N LEU A 265 -6.71 -0.05 -12.90
CA LEU A 265 -7.75 -1.07 -12.77
C LEU A 265 -7.43 -2.32 -13.60
N VAL A 266 -6.92 -2.15 -14.83
CA VAL A 266 -6.50 -3.28 -15.65
C VAL A 266 -5.38 -4.06 -14.94
N LEU A 267 -4.37 -3.35 -14.43
CA LEU A 267 -3.28 -3.96 -13.66
C LEU A 267 -3.79 -4.66 -12.39
N LEU A 268 -4.81 -4.09 -11.74
CA LEU A 268 -5.46 -4.66 -10.57
C LEU A 268 -6.07 -6.04 -10.87
N PHE A 269 -6.80 -6.17 -11.99
CA PHE A 269 -7.39 -7.46 -12.40
C PHE A 269 -6.35 -8.50 -12.83
N MET A 270 -5.21 -8.06 -13.38
CA MET A 270 -4.12 -8.95 -13.78
C MET A 270 -3.34 -9.54 -12.60
N THR A 271 -3.20 -8.76 -11.52
CA THR A 271 -2.33 -9.10 -10.38
C THR A 271 -3.13 -9.62 -9.19
N SER A 272 -3.81 -8.75 -8.47
CA SER A 272 -4.63 -9.10 -7.30
C SER A 272 -5.76 -8.09 -7.14
N PRO A 273 -7.04 -8.50 -7.30
CA PRO A 273 -8.17 -7.59 -7.34
C PRO A 273 -8.64 -7.13 -5.96
N GLN A 274 -7.75 -6.53 -5.17
CA GLN A 274 -8.07 -5.99 -3.86
C GLN A 274 -8.25 -4.47 -3.93
N TYR A 275 -9.40 -3.97 -3.46
CA TYR A 275 -9.73 -2.53 -3.51
C TYR A 275 -8.66 -1.62 -2.89
N ARG A 276 -7.89 -2.09 -1.90
CA ARG A 276 -6.82 -1.29 -1.25
C ARG A 276 -5.74 -0.84 -2.23
N PHE A 277 -5.51 -1.60 -3.30
CA PHE A 277 -4.55 -1.24 -4.34
C PHE A 277 -5.06 -0.12 -5.25
N PHE A 278 -6.33 0.28 -5.12
CA PHE A 278 -7.00 1.31 -5.93
C PHE A 278 -7.53 2.48 -5.08
N MET A 279 -7.37 2.42 -3.76
CA MET A 279 -7.96 3.37 -2.82
C MET A 279 -7.47 4.81 -3.05
N ASN A 280 -6.24 4.99 -3.51
CA ASN A 280 -5.71 6.29 -3.93
C ASN A 280 -6.62 7.01 -4.95
N PHE A 281 -7.16 6.29 -5.93
CA PHE A 281 -8.09 6.85 -6.92
C PHE A 281 -9.50 7.00 -6.38
N ILE A 282 -9.96 6.09 -5.52
CA ILE A 282 -11.25 6.25 -4.82
C ILE A 282 -11.22 7.59 -4.05
N LEU A 283 -10.21 7.79 -3.21
CA LEU A 283 -10.04 9.01 -2.42
C LEU A 283 -10.03 10.25 -3.33
N PHE A 284 -9.12 10.28 -4.30
CA PHE A 284 -8.96 11.46 -5.15
C PHE A 284 -10.22 11.79 -5.96
N PHE A 285 -10.83 10.80 -6.63
CA PHE A 285 -11.98 11.06 -7.51
C PHE A 285 -13.29 11.23 -6.76
N SER A 286 -13.48 10.62 -5.59
CA SER A 286 -14.59 10.94 -4.70
C SER A 286 -14.51 12.40 -4.23
N LEU A 287 -13.33 12.86 -3.81
CA LEU A 287 -13.12 14.27 -3.43
C LEU A 287 -13.29 15.21 -4.62
N PHE A 288 -12.86 14.82 -5.82
CA PHE A 288 -13.08 15.59 -7.04
C PHE A 288 -14.57 15.76 -7.36
N CYS A 289 -15.34 14.67 -7.37
CA CYS A 289 -16.77 14.72 -7.61
C CYS A 289 -17.47 15.58 -6.54
N PHE A 290 -17.08 15.42 -5.27
CA PHE A 290 -17.60 16.22 -4.17
C PHE A 290 -17.29 17.72 -4.35
N ALA A 291 -16.04 18.09 -4.65
CA ALA A 291 -15.61 19.47 -4.88
C ALA A 291 -16.30 20.13 -6.09
N CYS A 292 -16.71 19.34 -7.08
CA CYS A 292 -17.51 19.82 -8.20
C CYS A 292 -18.93 20.23 -7.77
N LEU A 293 -19.53 19.52 -6.80
CA LEU A 293 -20.89 19.79 -6.31
C LEU A 293 -20.94 20.85 -5.20
N ILE A 294 -19.98 20.83 -4.28
CA ILE A 294 -19.98 21.65 -3.07
C ILE A 294 -18.74 22.53 -3.04
N GLN A 295 -18.94 23.84 -3.16
CA GLN A 295 -17.89 24.87 -3.12
C GLN A 295 -18.15 25.95 -2.06
N ASN A 296 -19.31 25.90 -1.39
CA ASN A 296 -19.66 26.88 -0.36
C ASN A 296 -18.75 26.71 0.87
N LYS A 297 -17.99 27.76 1.20
CA LYS A 297 -17.00 27.76 2.30
C LYS A 297 -17.60 27.38 3.65
N LYS A 298 -18.82 27.85 3.96
CA LYS A 298 -19.51 27.53 5.23
C LYS A 298 -19.87 26.04 5.29
N ILE A 299 -20.36 25.47 4.19
CA ILE A 299 -20.70 24.05 4.11
C ILE A 299 -19.43 23.20 4.23
N ILE A 300 -18.35 23.57 3.54
CA ILE A 300 -17.06 22.88 3.61
C ILE A 300 -16.52 22.86 5.05
N ASN A 301 -16.48 24.02 5.72
CA ASN A 301 -16.03 24.12 7.11
C ASN A 301 -16.90 23.29 8.05
N SER A 302 -18.22 23.34 7.87
CA SER A 302 -19.16 22.54 8.68
C SER A 302 -18.90 21.04 8.49
N LEU A 303 -18.70 20.58 7.26
CA LEU A 303 -18.42 19.17 6.98
C LEU A 303 -17.07 18.71 7.51
N LEU A 304 -16.03 19.53 7.40
CA LEU A 304 -14.71 19.22 7.96
C LEU A 304 -14.73 19.17 9.49
N ALA A 305 -15.53 20.04 10.14
CA ALA A 305 -15.74 19.98 11.59
C ALA A 305 -16.55 18.73 11.97
N LEU A 306 -17.65 18.45 11.26
CA LEU A 306 -18.49 17.28 11.48
C LEU A 306 -17.72 15.97 11.27
N SER A 307 -16.79 15.91 10.30
CA SER A 307 -15.98 14.72 10.04
C SER A 307 -15.01 14.39 11.16
N GLN A 308 -14.69 15.33 12.07
CA GLN A 308 -13.85 15.03 13.23
C GLN A 308 -14.61 14.26 14.31
N VAL A 309 -15.93 14.43 14.43
CA VAL A 309 -16.76 13.73 15.42
C VAL A 309 -16.57 12.20 15.36
N PRO A 310 -16.73 11.53 14.20
CA PRO A 310 -16.53 10.09 14.14
C PRO A 310 -15.06 9.67 14.34
N VAL A 311 -14.08 10.53 13.99
CA VAL A 311 -12.66 10.26 14.27
C VAL A 311 -12.42 10.23 15.79
N ILE A 312 -12.96 11.21 16.52
CA ILE A 312 -12.91 11.26 17.98
C ILE A 312 -13.60 10.03 18.59
N ILE A 313 -14.76 9.62 18.06
CA ILE A 313 -15.45 8.42 18.52
C ILE A 313 -14.57 7.17 18.33
N VAL A 314 -14.02 6.94 17.14
CA VAL A 314 -13.17 5.75 16.87
C VAL A 314 -11.88 5.77 17.69
N LEU A 315 -11.38 6.96 18.02
CA LEU A 315 -10.19 7.16 18.84
C LEU A 315 -10.38 6.73 20.30
N PHE A 316 -11.49 7.15 20.91
CA PHE A 316 -11.71 6.96 22.36
C PHE A 316 -12.64 5.79 22.68
N ILE A 317 -13.50 5.38 21.74
CA ILE A 317 -14.52 4.36 21.94
C ILE A 317 -14.22 3.17 21.03
N SER A 318 -14.21 1.96 21.62
CA SER A 318 -13.99 0.74 20.85
C SER A 318 -15.22 0.47 19.99
N VAL A 319 -15.09 0.63 18.68
CA VAL A 319 -16.15 0.32 17.73
C VAL A 319 -16.03 -1.13 17.30
N ASN A 320 -17.13 -1.87 17.33
CA ASN A 320 -17.18 -3.23 16.82
C ASN A 320 -17.44 -3.22 15.31
N PHE A 321 -16.49 -3.73 14.52
CA PHE A 321 -16.60 -3.77 13.06
C PHE A 321 -17.25 -5.05 12.51
N ASN A 322 -17.88 -5.88 13.35
CA ASN A 322 -18.55 -7.12 12.91
C ASN A 322 -19.57 -6.89 11.78
N GLY A 323 -20.26 -5.75 11.77
CA GLY A 323 -21.16 -5.37 10.66
C GLY A 323 -20.42 -5.07 9.34
N PHE A 324 -19.19 -4.57 9.41
CA PHE A 324 -18.41 -4.06 8.27
C PHE A 324 -17.35 -5.03 7.75
N SER A 325 -16.88 -5.99 8.53
CA SER A 325 -15.89 -6.97 8.09
C SER A 325 -16.23 -8.40 8.50
N ASN A 326 -15.91 -9.37 7.65
CA ASN A 326 -15.92 -10.79 7.99
C ASN A 326 -14.61 -11.23 8.66
N ASN A 327 -13.62 -10.34 8.72
CA ASN A 327 -12.32 -10.64 9.29
C ASN A 327 -12.40 -10.58 10.83
N THR A 328 -12.19 -11.73 11.47
CA THR A 328 -12.14 -11.89 12.94
C THR A 328 -11.05 -11.03 13.59
N PHE A 329 -9.99 -10.69 12.86
CA PHE A 329 -8.89 -9.86 13.33
C PHE A 329 -9.16 -8.34 13.22
N MET A 330 -10.24 -7.94 12.55
CA MET A 330 -10.65 -6.53 12.42
C MET A 330 -11.77 -6.13 13.38
N GLN A 331 -12.20 -7.01 14.29
CA GLN A 331 -13.45 -6.81 15.04
C GLN A 331 -13.41 -5.66 16.05
N LYS A 332 -12.24 -5.31 16.60
CA LYS A 332 -12.09 -4.20 17.56
C LYS A 332 -11.01 -3.20 17.15
N SER A 333 -11.32 -1.91 17.26
CA SER A 333 -10.33 -0.83 17.21
C SER A 333 -9.42 -0.87 18.45
N SER A 334 -8.18 -0.42 18.28
CA SER A 334 -7.31 -0.06 19.39
C SER A 334 -7.69 1.35 19.83
N ASN A 335 -7.98 1.53 21.11
CA ASN A 335 -8.35 2.84 21.65
C ASN A 335 -7.11 3.59 22.11
N PHE A 336 -7.18 4.91 22.02
CA PHE A 336 -6.15 5.78 22.55
C PHE A 336 -6.25 5.89 24.07
N SER A 337 -5.10 5.80 24.74
CA SER A 337 -4.94 6.14 26.16
C SER A 337 -3.99 7.32 26.31
N ILE A 338 -4.16 8.12 27.37
CA ILE A 338 -3.31 9.29 27.64
C ILE A 338 -1.83 8.90 27.78
N SER A 339 -1.55 7.69 28.26
CA SER A 339 -0.18 7.14 28.30
C SER A 339 0.49 7.10 26.93
N ASN A 340 -0.28 6.97 25.84
CA ASN A 340 0.22 6.88 24.48
C ASN A 340 0.81 8.20 23.96
N ILE A 341 0.62 9.31 24.67
CA ILE A 341 1.28 10.59 24.37
C ILE A 341 2.79 10.47 24.59
N VAL A 342 3.19 9.73 25.64
CA VAL A 342 4.61 9.57 26.03
C VAL A 342 5.13 8.21 25.58
N PHE A 343 4.32 7.16 25.73
CA PHE A 343 4.69 5.78 25.44
C PHE A 343 3.78 5.21 24.34
N PRO A 344 4.21 5.23 23.07
CA PRO A 344 3.43 4.68 21.97
C PRO A 344 2.90 3.27 22.26
N HIS A 345 1.68 3.03 21.76
CA HIS A 345 0.94 1.80 21.91
C HIS A 345 1.71 0.61 21.30
N THR A 346 1.44 -0.61 21.77
CA THR A 346 2.06 -1.83 21.23
C THR A 346 1.82 -1.99 19.73
N ASN A 347 2.84 -2.52 19.03
CA ASN A 347 2.80 -2.78 17.58
C ASN A 347 1.85 -3.92 17.20
N THR A 348 1.61 -4.85 18.13
CA THR A 348 0.65 -5.94 17.97
C THR A 348 -0.63 -5.64 18.74
N LYS A 349 -1.76 -6.13 18.20
CA LYS A 349 -3.04 -6.19 18.92
C LYS A 349 -3.18 -7.46 19.77
N ASN A 350 -2.36 -8.47 19.50
CA ASN A 350 -2.46 -9.78 20.13
C ASN A 350 -1.38 -9.92 21.20
N ASN A 351 -1.76 -10.31 22.41
CA ASN A 351 -0.83 -10.67 23.47
C ASN A 351 -0.55 -12.18 23.38
N THR A 352 0.33 -12.57 22.47
CA THR A 352 0.61 -13.97 22.18
C THR A 352 1.94 -14.38 22.80
N ASN A 353 1.95 -15.50 23.53
CA ASN A 353 3.19 -16.09 24.02
C ASN A 353 3.94 -16.81 22.91
N PHE A 354 5.26 -16.84 23.01
CA PHE A 354 6.15 -17.47 22.03
C PHE A 354 6.92 -18.63 22.62
N ILE A 355 7.14 -19.67 21.82
CA ILE A 355 8.05 -20.77 22.10
C ILE A 355 9.21 -20.74 21.13
N THR A 356 10.41 -21.01 21.62
CA THR A 356 11.58 -21.21 20.76
C THR A 356 11.57 -22.65 20.24
N VAL A 357 11.60 -22.79 18.92
CA VAL A 357 11.63 -24.07 18.22
C VAL A 357 12.96 -24.18 17.48
N LYS A 358 13.58 -25.36 17.57
CA LYS A 358 14.81 -25.70 16.85
C LYS A 358 14.48 -26.59 15.65
N LEU A 359 14.92 -26.19 14.47
CA LEU A 359 14.78 -26.93 13.23
C LEU A 359 16.11 -26.94 12.48
N GLY A 360 16.85 -28.05 12.55
CA GLY A 360 18.20 -28.12 11.99
C GLY A 360 19.12 -27.09 12.66
N ASN A 361 19.69 -26.19 11.85
CA ASN A 361 20.51 -25.08 12.34
C ASN A 361 19.72 -23.79 12.66
N LEU A 362 18.40 -23.78 12.44
CA LEU A 362 17.54 -22.63 12.71
C LEU A 362 16.90 -22.73 14.09
N ASN A 363 17.12 -21.72 14.93
CA ASN A 363 16.31 -21.47 16.12
C ASN A 363 15.37 -20.30 15.81
N TYR A 364 14.07 -20.47 15.99
CA TYR A 364 13.07 -19.45 15.72
C TYR A 364 11.99 -19.42 16.79
N ASN A 365 11.38 -18.25 16.99
CA ASN A 365 10.28 -18.07 17.92
C ASN A 365 8.96 -18.24 17.16
N SER A 366 8.08 -19.10 17.67
CA SER A 366 6.75 -19.34 17.13
C SER A 366 5.69 -18.93 18.15
N PRO A 367 4.62 -18.23 17.74
CA PRO A 367 3.47 -18.02 18.62
C PRO A 367 2.84 -19.37 19.01
N ILE A 368 2.39 -19.52 20.26
CA ILE A 368 1.81 -20.76 20.81
C ILE A 368 0.34 -20.92 20.38
N ASN A 369 -0.45 -19.85 20.47
CA ASN A 369 -1.88 -19.83 20.19
C ASN A 369 -2.14 -18.82 19.08
N ASN A 370 -2.10 -19.27 17.83
CA ASN A 370 -2.26 -18.39 16.68
C ASN A 370 -3.39 -18.86 15.77
N ASP A 371 -4.51 -18.14 15.83
CA ASP A 371 -5.69 -18.44 15.00
C ASP A 371 -5.49 -18.02 13.53
N PHE A 372 -4.36 -17.36 13.20
CA PHE A 372 -4.06 -16.91 11.85
C PHE A 372 -2.81 -17.59 11.31
N PHE A 373 -2.97 -18.43 10.28
CA PHE A 373 -1.86 -19.14 9.64
C PHE A 373 -0.65 -18.24 9.34
N TRP A 374 -0.89 -17.05 8.76
CA TRP A 374 0.16 -16.08 8.41
C TRP A 374 0.56 -15.11 9.54
N GLY A 375 -0.01 -15.25 10.73
CA GLY A 375 0.32 -14.41 11.89
C GLY A 375 1.68 -14.77 12.46
N ASN A 376 2.57 -13.79 12.65
CA ASN A 376 3.87 -14.01 13.30
C ASN A 376 4.01 -13.24 14.62
N GLY A 377 3.16 -12.24 14.88
CA GLY A 377 3.22 -11.42 16.10
C GLY A 377 4.49 -10.56 16.19
N ASP A 378 4.82 -10.13 17.40
CA ASP A 378 5.96 -9.28 17.77
C ASP A 378 7.06 -10.04 18.55
N GLY A 379 7.18 -11.34 18.32
CA GLY A 379 8.20 -12.19 18.95
C GLY A 379 9.62 -11.84 18.51
N ALA A 380 10.61 -12.26 19.31
CA ALA A 380 12.02 -12.01 19.01
C ALA A 380 12.43 -12.66 17.67
N LEU A 381 13.28 -11.99 16.90
CA LEU A 381 13.74 -12.50 15.61
C LEU A 381 14.75 -13.65 15.78
N PRO A 382 14.73 -14.68 14.90
CA PRO A 382 13.74 -14.94 13.86
C PRO A 382 12.37 -15.33 14.44
N CYS A 383 11.29 -14.74 13.92
CA CYS A 383 9.93 -15.04 14.38
C CYS A 383 9.06 -15.49 13.21
N VAL A 384 8.48 -16.70 13.30
CA VAL A 384 7.62 -17.27 12.26
C VAL A 384 6.72 -18.35 12.87
N ASN A 385 5.47 -18.45 12.39
CA ASN A 385 4.57 -19.51 12.81
C ASN A 385 5.09 -20.89 12.41
N LYS A 386 5.22 -21.79 13.39
CA LYS A 386 5.58 -23.20 13.19
C LYS A 386 4.68 -23.88 12.16
N ASP A 387 3.38 -23.61 12.17
CA ASP A 387 2.44 -24.22 11.21
C ASP A 387 2.79 -23.85 9.75
N GLN A 388 3.31 -22.63 9.52
CA GLN A 388 3.77 -22.24 8.18
C GLN A 388 4.95 -23.11 7.75
N ILE A 389 5.93 -23.31 8.63
CA ILE A 389 7.10 -24.14 8.30
C ILE A 389 6.67 -25.59 8.07
N GLU A 390 5.79 -26.14 8.91
CA GLU A 390 5.30 -27.51 8.76
C GLU A 390 4.50 -27.69 7.46
N TYR A 391 3.70 -26.70 7.07
CA TYR A 391 3.01 -26.69 5.78
C TYR A 391 4.00 -26.76 4.61
N PHE A 392 5.02 -25.89 4.59
CA PHE A 392 6.02 -25.91 3.52
C PHE A 392 6.91 -27.16 3.56
N LYS A 393 7.19 -27.71 4.75
CA LYS A 393 7.84 -29.01 4.90
C LYS A 393 7.00 -30.11 4.23
N LYS A 394 5.71 -30.18 4.53
CA LYS A 394 4.80 -31.24 4.07
C LYS A 394 4.47 -31.17 2.58
N TYR A 395 4.21 -29.97 2.04
CA TYR A 395 3.69 -29.82 0.68
C TYR A 395 4.77 -29.45 -0.35
N PHE A 396 5.90 -28.89 0.09
CA PHE A 396 6.98 -28.45 -0.80
C PHE A 396 8.33 -29.11 -0.49
N ASN A 397 8.40 -30.01 0.50
CA ASN A 397 9.62 -30.65 0.98
C ASN A 397 10.75 -29.64 1.18
N THR A 398 10.42 -28.46 1.72
CA THR A 398 11.34 -27.33 1.82
C THR A 398 11.21 -26.69 3.19
N VAL A 399 12.36 -26.45 3.84
CA VAL A 399 12.44 -25.77 5.14
C VAL A 399 13.45 -24.62 5.09
N PRO A 400 13.21 -23.51 5.81
CA PRO A 400 14.20 -22.45 5.93
C PRO A 400 15.35 -22.90 6.84
N GLN A 401 16.58 -22.58 6.48
CA GLN A 401 17.79 -22.78 7.29
C GLN A 401 18.64 -21.50 7.29
N MET A 402 19.44 -21.30 8.34
CA MET A 402 20.37 -20.16 8.40
C MET A 402 21.58 -20.43 7.51
N ARG A 403 22.09 -19.41 6.81
CA ARG A 403 23.29 -19.55 5.95
C ARG A 403 24.55 -19.83 6.77
N THR A 404 24.65 -19.22 7.95
CA THR A 404 25.69 -19.45 8.94
C THR A 404 25.06 -19.49 10.34
N ASN A 405 25.87 -19.39 11.39
CA ASN A 405 25.37 -19.24 12.75
C ASN A 405 25.00 -17.77 13.10
N ASP A 406 25.31 -16.81 12.22
CA ASP A 406 24.92 -15.40 12.39
C ASP A 406 23.63 -15.11 11.62
N LEU A 407 22.64 -14.55 12.33
CA LEU A 407 21.36 -14.13 11.75
C LEU A 407 21.54 -13.12 10.60
N LYS A 408 22.59 -12.29 10.65
CA LYS A 408 22.87 -11.27 9.64
C LYS A 408 23.17 -11.84 8.26
N ASP A 409 23.67 -13.08 8.21
CA ASP A 409 23.99 -13.74 6.95
C ASP A 409 22.75 -14.27 6.22
N GLY A 410 21.60 -14.28 6.90
CA GLY A 410 20.30 -14.56 6.33
C GLY A 410 19.99 -16.05 6.20
N PHE A 411 19.02 -16.36 5.33
CA PHE A 411 18.42 -17.68 5.23
C PHE A 411 18.51 -18.24 3.80
N TYR A 412 18.41 -19.55 3.68
CA TYR A 412 18.21 -20.24 2.41
C TYR A 412 17.13 -21.32 2.54
N ALA A 413 16.55 -21.71 1.41
CA ALA A 413 15.58 -22.80 1.34
C ALA A 413 16.30 -24.15 1.17
N LYS A 414 16.26 -25.00 2.21
CA LYS A 414 16.80 -26.38 2.14
C LYS A 414 15.70 -27.33 1.66
N LYS A 415 15.95 -28.04 0.56
CA LYS A 415 15.09 -29.13 0.09
C LYS A 415 15.38 -30.40 0.88
N LEU A 416 14.34 -31.08 1.33
CA LEU A 416 14.42 -32.35 2.04
C LEU A 416 14.32 -33.50 1.03
N SER A 417 15.18 -34.51 1.18
CA SER A 417 15.01 -35.82 0.55
C SER A 417 13.87 -36.57 1.26
N GLY A 418 13.10 -37.40 0.54
CA GLY A 418 11.82 -37.96 1.01
C GLY A 418 11.82 -38.83 2.28
N ASN A 419 12.94 -38.95 3.00
CA ASN A 419 13.10 -39.74 4.23
C ASN A 419 13.67 -38.94 5.43
N GLU A 420 13.64 -37.59 5.42
CA GLU A 420 13.94 -36.67 6.54
C GLU A 420 12.71 -35.79 6.89
#